data_AF-A0A1V5W3D9-F1
#
_entry.id   AF-A0A1V5W3D9-F1
#
_cell.length_a   1.000
_cell.length_b   1.000
_cell.length_c   1.000
_cell.angle_alpha   90.00
_cell.angle_beta   90.00
_cell.angle_gamma   90.00
#
_symmetry.space_group_name_H-M   'P 1'
#
loop_
_entity.id
_entity.type
_entity.pdbx_description
1 polymer ?
#
loop_
_entity_poly.entity_id
_entity_poly.type
_entity_poly.pdbx_seq_one_letter_code
_entity_poly.pdbx_strand_id
1 'polypeptide(L)'
;MPDWHFFVDRDGNKYYYDLASKIRIADTTNIDLKAVTATGADYYLNYGIELISEGKIPEGLFYLKSLRLLKSDNSRIKKIQIEATRRIDYLYKKHSSRFENFDRDSTIAITFEEDKYNIYNSYLYYQIILKDKPRILSQKWKYNYKGYGLKIGLMNDPDQQDGFDYIIGIESRIFKEITPTVAEAFQSWIFETGMDTLQREEILKDDRRIIFKIKYPDAPFQGFEGVFISKNKSHLVRIFYHSSLEQKLNEDLKDIIKNFKTIQ
;
A
#
# COMPACT_ATOMS: atom_id res chain seq x y z
N MET A 1 26.47 -14.00 -29.40
CA MET A 1 25.79 -13.61 -28.14
C MET A 1 24.91 -12.42 -28.48
N PRO A 2 23.67 -12.30 -27.98
CA PRO A 2 22.86 -11.11 -28.25
C PRO A 2 23.62 -9.87 -27.77
N ASP A 3 23.61 -8.80 -28.56
CA ASP A 3 24.21 -7.52 -28.19
C ASP A 3 23.35 -6.87 -27.10
N TRP A 4 23.67 -7.18 -25.85
CA TRP A 4 23.01 -6.61 -24.68
C TRP A 4 23.63 -5.24 -24.36
N HIS A 5 22.82 -4.21 -24.38
CA HIS A 5 23.17 -2.83 -24.05
C HIS A 5 22.74 -2.51 -22.61
N PHE A 6 23.60 -1.83 -21.86
CA PHE A 6 23.28 -1.36 -20.51
C PHE A 6 22.49 -0.04 -20.57
N PHE A 7 21.48 0.10 -19.70
CA PHE A 7 20.65 1.29 -19.60
C PHE A 7 20.31 1.61 -18.15
N VAL A 8 20.16 2.91 -17.87
CA VAL A 8 19.62 3.44 -16.62
C VAL A 8 18.42 4.29 -16.96
N ASP A 9 17.24 3.95 -16.44
CA ASP A 9 16.04 4.74 -16.66
C ASP A 9 16.00 6.00 -15.80
N ARG A 10 14.96 6.82 -16.00
CA ARG A 10 14.76 8.07 -15.26
C ARG A 10 14.50 7.87 -13.77
N ASP A 11 14.10 6.67 -13.37
CA ASP A 11 13.89 6.30 -11.97
C ASP A 11 15.17 5.69 -11.35
N GLY A 12 16.26 5.65 -12.11
CA GLY A 12 17.54 5.08 -11.68
C GLY A 12 17.59 3.55 -11.73
N ASN A 13 16.59 2.89 -12.33
CA ASN A 13 16.59 1.43 -12.50
C ASN A 13 17.62 1.05 -13.56
N LYS A 14 18.42 0.03 -13.26
CA LYS A 14 19.54 -0.43 -14.10
C LYS A 14 19.21 -1.78 -14.72
N TYR A 15 19.31 -1.89 -16.04
CA TYR A 15 19.02 -3.14 -16.75
C TYR A 15 19.75 -3.24 -18.09
N TYR A 16 19.76 -4.44 -18.66
CA TYR A 16 20.26 -4.70 -20.00
C TYR A 16 19.10 -4.87 -20.98
N TYR A 17 19.25 -4.39 -22.21
CA TYR A 17 18.30 -4.62 -23.30
C TYR A 17 19.00 -5.05 -24.60
N ASP A 18 18.35 -5.86 -25.43
CA ASP A 18 18.88 -6.25 -26.74
C ASP A 18 18.23 -5.46 -27.90
N LEU A 19 18.70 -5.67 -29.14
CA LEU A 19 18.14 -5.06 -30.35
C LEU A 19 16.66 -5.44 -30.62
N ALA A 20 16.18 -6.51 -29.98
CA ALA A 20 14.78 -6.93 -30.01
C ALA A 20 13.96 -6.35 -28.83
N SER A 21 14.54 -5.41 -28.08
CA SER A 21 13.96 -4.76 -26.89
C SER A 21 13.61 -5.72 -25.75
N LYS A 22 14.23 -6.90 -25.69
CA LYS A 22 14.12 -7.79 -24.54
C LYS A 22 14.90 -7.20 -23.38
N ILE A 23 14.32 -7.16 -22.17
CA ILE A 23 14.97 -6.64 -20.96
C ILE A 23 15.47 -7.80 -20.09
N ARG A 24 16.65 -7.63 -19.47
CA ARG A 24 17.23 -8.53 -18.47
C ARG A 24 17.74 -7.74 -17.26
N ILE A 25 17.42 -8.20 -16.05
CA ILE A 25 17.78 -7.51 -14.80
C ILE A 25 18.81 -8.36 -14.06
N ALA A 26 20.01 -7.81 -13.88
CA ALA A 26 21.16 -8.59 -13.43
C ALA A 26 21.25 -8.78 -11.90
N ASP A 27 20.47 -8.04 -11.12
CA ASP A 27 20.52 -8.08 -9.65
C ASP A 27 19.11 -8.13 -9.04
N THR A 28 18.75 -9.30 -8.52
CA THR A 28 17.48 -9.58 -7.83
C THR A 28 17.70 -9.92 -6.34
N THR A 29 18.91 -9.68 -5.80
CA THR A 29 19.34 -10.25 -4.51
C THR A 29 18.82 -9.50 -3.27
N ASN A 30 18.44 -8.23 -3.40
CA ASN A 30 17.84 -7.43 -2.32
C ASN A 30 16.51 -6.84 -2.78
N ILE A 31 15.40 -7.51 -2.43
CA ILE A 31 14.05 -7.07 -2.84
C ILE A 31 13.57 -5.99 -1.89
N ASP A 32 13.83 -4.73 -2.26
CA ASP A 32 13.10 -3.58 -1.73
C ASP A 32 11.85 -3.36 -2.60
N LEU A 33 10.66 -3.38 -2.00
CA LEU A 33 9.40 -3.19 -2.72
C LEU A 33 9.23 -1.72 -3.08
N LYS A 34 9.63 -1.35 -4.29
CA LYS A 34 9.60 0.02 -4.79
C LYS A 34 8.24 0.37 -5.39
N ALA A 35 7.83 1.63 -5.22
CA ALA A 35 6.68 2.18 -5.93
C ALA A 35 6.91 2.12 -7.44
N VAL A 36 5.87 1.71 -8.18
CA VAL A 36 5.89 1.68 -9.64
C VAL A 36 5.51 3.06 -10.19
N THR A 37 6.22 3.49 -11.23
CA THR A 37 5.94 4.74 -11.95
C THR A 37 5.52 4.44 -13.40
N ALA A 38 4.95 5.43 -14.08
CA ALA A 38 4.72 5.35 -15.52
C ALA A 38 6.03 5.36 -16.34
N THR A 39 7.08 6.04 -15.86
CA THR A 39 8.37 6.15 -16.55
C THR A 39 9.13 4.83 -16.58
N GLY A 40 9.21 4.14 -15.44
CA GLY A 40 9.86 2.84 -15.26
C GLY A 40 8.97 1.63 -15.55
N ALA A 41 7.76 1.81 -16.11
CA ALA A 41 6.76 0.75 -16.25
C ALA A 41 7.27 -0.52 -16.97
N ASP A 42 8.08 -0.38 -18.02
CA ASP A 42 8.67 -1.52 -18.74
C ASP A 42 9.68 -2.28 -17.87
N TYR A 43 10.49 -1.57 -17.08
CA TYR A 43 11.41 -2.19 -16.14
C TYR A 43 10.62 -3.01 -15.11
N TYR A 44 9.62 -2.41 -14.45
CA TYR A 44 8.84 -3.10 -13.42
C TYR A 44 8.06 -4.31 -13.96
N LEU A 45 7.60 -4.25 -15.21
CA LEU A 45 6.94 -5.39 -15.86
C LEU A 45 7.90 -6.57 -16.01
N ASN A 46 9.09 -6.30 -16.56
CA ASN A 46 10.09 -7.34 -16.79
C ASN A 46 10.69 -7.85 -15.46
N TYR A 47 10.88 -6.96 -14.48
CA TYR A 47 11.31 -7.34 -13.13
C TYR A 47 10.32 -8.27 -12.45
N GLY A 48 9.02 -7.95 -12.53
CA GLY A 48 7.99 -8.84 -12.00
C GLY A 48 8.01 -10.22 -12.66
N ILE A 49 8.19 -10.28 -13.99
CA ILE A 49 8.30 -11.54 -14.74
C ILE A 49 9.54 -12.34 -14.32
N GLU A 50 10.69 -11.68 -14.15
CA GLU A 50 11.94 -12.31 -13.73
C GLU A 50 11.84 -12.88 -12.32
N LEU A 51 11.29 -12.13 -11.36
CA LEU A 51 11.02 -12.60 -9.99
C LEU A 51 10.13 -13.84 -9.98
N ILE A 52 9.06 -13.86 -10.77
CA ILE A 52 8.19 -15.04 -10.91
C ILE A 52 8.98 -16.24 -11.44
N SER A 53 9.87 -16.04 -12.41
CA SER A 53 10.69 -17.11 -12.99
C SER A 53 11.70 -17.69 -11.99
N GLU A 54 12.18 -16.87 -11.05
CA GLU A 54 13.04 -17.27 -9.93
C GLU A 54 12.27 -17.92 -8.76
N GLY A 55 10.94 -17.99 -8.84
CA GLY A 55 10.08 -18.54 -7.77
C GLY A 55 9.65 -17.54 -6.70
N LYS A 56 10.05 -16.25 -6.81
CA LYS A 56 9.63 -15.13 -5.96
C LYS A 56 8.26 -14.60 -6.42
N ILE A 57 7.25 -15.46 -6.37
CA ILE A 57 5.93 -15.20 -6.96
C ILE A 57 5.20 -14.02 -6.27
N PRO A 58 5.13 -13.91 -4.93
CA PRO A 58 4.47 -12.77 -4.29
C PRO A 58 5.08 -11.41 -4.68
N GLU A 59 6.41 -11.33 -4.75
CA GLU A 59 7.12 -10.11 -5.10
C GLU A 59 6.92 -9.74 -6.58
N GLY A 60 6.89 -10.73 -7.47
CA GLY A 60 6.52 -10.47 -8.85
C GLY A 60 5.07 -10.02 -9.00
N LEU A 61 4.13 -10.63 -8.26
CA LEU A 61 2.72 -10.21 -8.22
C LEU A 61 2.55 -8.79 -7.71
N PHE A 62 3.34 -8.36 -6.71
CA PHE A 62 3.35 -6.97 -6.24
C PHE A 62 3.57 -5.98 -7.39
N TYR A 63 4.58 -6.20 -8.23
CA TYR A 63 4.87 -5.31 -9.36
C TYR A 63 3.78 -5.36 -10.43
N LEU A 64 3.30 -6.56 -10.79
CA LEU A 64 2.25 -6.71 -11.79
C LEU A 64 0.93 -6.06 -11.35
N LYS A 65 0.56 -6.19 -10.06
CA LYS A 65 -0.63 -5.52 -9.48
C LYS A 65 -0.46 -4.02 -9.44
N SER A 66 0.71 -3.52 -9.06
CA SER A 66 1.00 -2.08 -9.02
C SER A 66 0.92 -1.44 -10.42
N LEU A 67 1.44 -2.11 -11.46
CA LEU A 67 1.32 -1.64 -12.84
C LEU A 67 -0.13 -1.50 -13.32
N ARG A 68 -1.03 -2.40 -12.89
CA ARG A 68 -2.47 -2.33 -13.22
C ARG A 68 -3.16 -1.10 -12.64
N LEU A 69 -2.57 -0.45 -11.64
CA LEU A 69 -3.15 0.69 -10.94
C LEU A 69 -2.69 2.05 -11.49
N LEU A 70 -1.69 2.07 -12.38
CA LEU A 70 -1.25 3.30 -13.05
C LEU A 70 -2.39 3.95 -13.85
N LYS A 71 -2.34 5.28 -14.02
CA LYS A 71 -3.25 5.99 -14.92
C LYS A 71 -2.97 5.59 -16.38
N SER A 72 -4.03 5.22 -17.10
CA SER A 72 -3.95 4.71 -18.48
C SER A 72 -3.93 5.84 -19.52
N ASP A 73 -3.10 6.85 -19.30
CA ASP A 73 -3.12 8.11 -20.05
C ASP A 73 -2.44 8.01 -21.43
N ASN A 74 -1.76 6.89 -21.70
CA ASN A 74 -1.16 6.63 -23.00
C ASN A 74 -1.18 5.14 -23.38
N SER A 75 -0.98 4.88 -24.67
CA SER A 75 -1.05 3.52 -25.25
C SER A 75 0.05 2.59 -24.75
N ARG A 76 1.22 3.11 -24.35
CA ARG A 76 2.32 2.32 -23.77
C ARG A 76 1.91 1.74 -22.43
N ILE A 77 1.41 2.57 -21.50
CA ILE A 77 0.94 2.11 -20.18
C ILE A 77 -0.22 1.12 -20.34
N LYS A 78 -1.17 1.39 -21.24
CA LYS A 78 -2.26 0.46 -21.52
C LYS A 78 -1.79 -0.92 -21.97
N LYS A 79 -0.77 -1.00 -22.85
CA LYS A 79 -0.17 -2.28 -23.26
C LYS A 79 0.49 -3.00 -22.09
N ILE A 80 1.21 -2.28 -21.24
CA ILE A 80 1.85 -2.84 -20.04
C ILE A 80 0.81 -3.39 -19.07
N GLN A 81 -0.30 -2.69 -18.85
CA GLN A 81 -1.41 -3.14 -18.01
C GLN A 81 -2.07 -4.42 -18.54
N ILE A 82 -2.27 -4.50 -19.86
CA ILE A 82 -2.80 -5.70 -20.53
C ILE A 82 -1.84 -6.87 -20.34
N GLU A 83 -0.54 -6.65 -20.53
CA GLU A 83 0.47 -7.72 -20.36
C GLU A 83 0.57 -8.16 -18.90
N ALA A 84 0.58 -7.24 -17.94
CA ALA A 84 0.58 -7.55 -16.52
C ALA A 84 -0.66 -8.38 -16.13
N THR A 85 -1.84 -8.01 -16.64
CA THR A 85 -3.08 -8.77 -16.44
C THR A 85 -2.96 -10.18 -17.02
N ARG A 86 -2.47 -10.32 -18.25
CA ARG A 86 -2.24 -11.62 -18.89
C ARG A 86 -1.33 -12.53 -18.07
N ARG A 87 -0.26 -11.97 -17.47
CA ARG A 87 0.68 -12.71 -16.61
C ARG A 87 0.03 -13.15 -15.31
N ILE A 88 -0.77 -12.30 -14.67
CA ILE A 88 -1.53 -12.65 -13.47
C ILE A 88 -2.53 -13.77 -13.77
N ASP A 89 -3.28 -13.67 -14.88
CA ASP A 89 -4.25 -14.70 -15.29
C ASP A 89 -3.58 -16.04 -15.59
N TYR A 90 -2.40 -16.00 -16.21
CA TYR A 90 -1.59 -17.19 -16.43
C TYR A 90 -1.18 -17.85 -15.11
N LEU A 91 -0.73 -17.07 -14.12
CA LEU A 91 -0.38 -17.57 -12.80
C LEU A 91 -1.59 -18.18 -12.07
N TYR A 92 -2.75 -17.52 -12.16
CA TYR A 92 -4.01 -18.03 -11.61
C TYR A 92 -4.34 -19.40 -12.23
N LYS A 93 -4.30 -19.52 -13.56
CA LYS A 93 -4.56 -20.79 -14.26
C LYS A 93 -3.54 -21.88 -13.93
N LYS A 94 -2.26 -21.51 -13.79
CA LYS A 94 -1.15 -22.45 -13.53
C LYS A 94 -1.17 -22.99 -12.10
N HIS A 95 -1.48 -22.14 -11.12
CA HIS A 95 -1.35 -22.48 -9.69
C HIS A 95 -2.69 -22.75 -9.00
N SER A 96 -3.83 -22.38 -9.61
CA SER A 96 -5.19 -22.61 -9.10
C SER A 96 -5.30 -22.20 -7.63
N SER A 97 -5.68 -23.11 -6.72
CA SER A 97 -5.81 -22.82 -5.28
C SER A 97 -4.54 -22.26 -4.62
N ARG A 98 -3.34 -22.62 -5.10
CA ARG A 98 -2.08 -22.05 -4.55
C ARG A 98 -1.92 -20.58 -4.89
N PHE A 99 -2.55 -20.11 -5.97
CA PHE A 99 -2.52 -18.69 -6.33
C PHE A 99 -3.12 -17.82 -5.23
N GLU A 100 -4.15 -18.28 -4.52
CA GLU A 100 -4.78 -17.51 -3.45
C GLU A 100 -3.79 -17.14 -2.33
N ASN A 101 -2.84 -18.05 -2.02
CA ASN A 101 -1.78 -17.76 -1.06
C ASN A 101 -0.83 -16.69 -1.60
N PHE A 102 -0.41 -16.79 -2.86
CA PHE A 102 0.47 -15.79 -3.47
C PHE A 102 -0.21 -14.42 -3.60
N ASP A 103 -1.48 -14.41 -3.97
CA ASP A 103 -2.30 -13.20 -4.07
C ASP A 103 -2.44 -12.52 -2.71
N ARG A 104 -2.69 -13.32 -1.67
CA ARG A 104 -2.74 -12.89 -0.27
C ARG A 104 -1.39 -12.33 0.21
N ASP A 105 -0.29 -12.97 -0.14
CA ASP A 105 1.04 -12.54 0.31
C ASP A 105 1.53 -11.30 -0.50
N SER A 106 0.86 -10.98 -1.61
CA SER A 106 1.07 -9.79 -2.46
C SER A 106 -0.08 -8.80 -2.39
N THR A 107 -0.65 -8.62 -1.19
CA THR A 107 -1.86 -7.79 -0.99
C THR A 107 -1.62 -6.30 -1.19
N ILE A 108 -0.41 -5.81 -0.94
CA ILE A 108 -0.07 -4.39 -1.12
C ILE A 108 0.36 -4.14 -2.56
N ALA A 109 -0.04 -2.99 -3.09
CA ALA A 109 0.46 -2.45 -4.33
C ALA A 109 0.78 -0.96 -4.13
N ILE A 110 1.85 -0.47 -4.77
CA ILE A 110 2.30 0.92 -4.60
C ILE A 110 2.61 1.54 -5.95
N THR A 111 1.99 2.69 -6.23
CA THR A 111 2.35 3.54 -7.38
C THR A 111 2.88 4.88 -6.90
N PHE A 112 3.68 5.52 -7.74
CA PHE A 112 4.08 6.91 -7.59
C PHE A 112 3.71 7.68 -8.86
N GLU A 113 2.68 8.53 -8.74
CA GLU A 113 2.10 9.29 -9.85
C GLU A 113 1.64 10.65 -9.31
N GLU A 114 1.81 11.69 -10.13
CA GLU A 114 1.44 13.08 -9.75
C GLU A 114 2.08 13.51 -8.41
N ASP A 115 3.36 13.19 -8.24
CA ASP A 115 4.17 13.47 -7.04
C ASP A 115 3.58 12.92 -5.74
N LYS A 116 2.82 11.82 -5.83
CA LYS A 116 2.18 11.17 -4.68
C LYS A 116 2.38 9.67 -4.71
N TYR A 117 2.65 9.11 -3.54
CA TYR A 117 2.63 7.68 -3.29
C TYR A 117 1.21 7.21 -3.02
N ASN A 118 0.71 6.31 -3.87
CA ASN A 118 -0.57 5.67 -3.71
C ASN A 118 -0.34 4.24 -3.21
N ILE A 119 -0.77 3.94 -1.99
CA ILE A 119 -0.69 2.60 -1.42
C ILE A 119 -2.09 2.00 -1.45
N TYR A 120 -2.17 0.82 -2.04
CA TYR A 120 -3.40 0.06 -2.20
C TYR A 120 -3.32 -1.25 -1.44
N ASN A 121 -4.45 -1.68 -0.91
CA ASN A 121 -4.64 -3.05 -0.51
C ASN A 121 -5.59 -3.72 -1.50
N SER A 122 -5.03 -4.57 -2.38
CA SER A 122 -5.76 -5.17 -3.50
C SER A 122 -6.81 -6.20 -3.07
N TYR A 123 -6.72 -6.71 -1.83
CA TYR A 123 -7.63 -7.72 -1.30
C TYR A 123 -8.75 -7.09 -0.46
N LEU A 124 -8.40 -6.09 0.34
CA LEU A 124 -9.31 -5.40 1.26
C LEU A 124 -9.86 -4.10 0.70
N TYR A 125 -9.44 -3.73 -0.51
CA TYR A 125 -9.96 -2.62 -1.30
C TYR A 125 -9.95 -1.29 -0.55
N TYR A 126 -8.77 -0.87 -0.12
CA TYR A 126 -8.56 0.49 0.36
C TYR A 126 -7.35 1.14 -0.31
N GLN A 127 -7.32 2.46 -0.28
CA GLN A 127 -6.23 3.30 -0.76
C GLN A 127 -5.92 4.39 0.26
N ILE A 128 -4.62 4.64 0.46
CA ILE A 128 -4.09 5.83 1.12
C ILE A 128 -3.12 6.54 0.18
N ILE A 129 -3.16 7.87 0.19
CA ILE A 129 -2.34 8.73 -0.66
C ILE A 129 -1.40 9.52 0.25
N LEU A 130 -0.10 9.48 -0.04
CA LEU A 130 0.96 10.05 0.78
C LEU A 130 1.84 10.95 -0.09
N LYS A 131 2.32 12.08 0.47
CA LYS A 131 3.27 12.97 -0.22
C LYS A 131 4.69 12.41 -0.12
N ASP A 132 5.06 11.94 1.07
CA ASP A 132 6.41 11.46 1.35
C ASP A 132 6.56 9.96 1.05
N LYS A 133 7.80 9.54 0.79
CA LYS A 133 8.13 8.14 0.49
C LYS A 133 7.80 7.24 1.69
N PRO A 134 6.86 6.28 1.54
CA PRO A 134 6.51 5.38 2.62
C PRO A 134 7.57 4.31 2.83
N ARG A 135 7.89 4.00 4.09
CA ARG A 135 8.64 2.81 4.48
C ARG A 135 7.70 1.81 5.13
N ILE A 136 7.52 0.64 4.52
CA ILE A 136 6.73 -0.44 5.12
C ILE A 136 7.50 -1.01 6.31
N LEU A 137 6.93 -0.90 7.51
CA LEU A 137 7.53 -1.41 8.76
C LEU A 137 7.05 -2.82 9.08
N SER A 138 5.78 -3.10 8.76
CA SER A 138 5.16 -4.40 9.00
C SER A 138 3.94 -4.56 8.12
N GLN A 139 3.75 -5.78 7.62
CA GLN A 139 2.52 -6.21 6.99
C GLN A 139 2.20 -7.64 7.41
N LYS A 140 0.97 -7.90 7.86
CA LYS A 140 0.57 -9.25 8.28
C LYS A 140 -0.92 -9.49 8.18
N TRP A 141 -1.29 -10.71 7.83
CA TRP A 141 -2.65 -11.21 7.99
C TRP A 141 -2.92 -11.56 9.46
N LYS A 142 -4.14 -11.27 9.92
CA LYS A 142 -4.65 -11.72 11.23
C LYS A 142 -5.07 -13.19 11.16
N TYR A 143 -5.24 -13.82 12.32
CA TYR A 143 -5.64 -15.23 12.44
C TYR A 143 -6.87 -15.58 11.58
N ASN A 144 -6.81 -16.73 10.90
CA ASN A 144 -7.83 -17.22 9.96
C ASN A 144 -8.28 -16.19 8.90
N TYR A 145 -7.39 -15.27 8.51
CA TYR A 145 -7.63 -14.27 7.45
C TYR A 145 -8.79 -13.32 7.73
N LYS A 146 -9.17 -13.15 9.00
CA LYS A 146 -10.28 -12.25 9.38
C LYS A 146 -9.90 -10.76 9.33
N GLY A 147 -8.69 -10.43 8.93
CA GLY A 147 -8.18 -9.08 8.92
C GLY A 147 -6.72 -8.98 8.48
N TYR A 148 -6.23 -7.75 8.38
CA TYR A 148 -4.88 -7.44 7.93
C TYR A 148 -4.36 -6.18 8.61
N GLY A 149 -3.11 -6.20 9.05
CA GLY A 149 -2.42 -5.07 9.63
C GLY A 149 -1.30 -4.59 8.73
N LEU A 150 -1.26 -3.28 8.47
CA LEU A 150 -0.19 -2.58 7.76
C LEU A 150 0.35 -1.46 8.65
N LYS A 151 1.68 -1.37 8.77
CA LYS A 151 2.36 -0.27 9.45
C LYS A 151 3.35 0.39 8.50
N ILE A 152 3.27 1.72 8.40
CA ILE A 152 4.07 2.54 7.51
C ILE A 152 4.72 3.64 8.35
N GLY A 153 6.02 3.84 8.18
CA GLY A 153 6.74 4.99 8.70
C GLY A 153 6.99 6.00 7.59
N LEU A 154 6.86 7.28 7.91
CA LEU A 154 7.13 8.38 6.99
C LEU A 154 8.13 9.36 7.61
N MET A 155 9.03 9.86 6.76
CA MET A 155 10.06 10.84 7.10
C MET A 155 9.98 11.97 6.07
N ASN A 156 10.04 13.22 6.52
CA ASN A 156 10.16 14.35 5.60
C ASN A 156 11.56 14.47 5.00
N ASP A 157 12.59 13.92 5.65
CA ASP A 157 13.97 13.92 5.16
C ASP A 157 14.43 12.48 4.81
N PRO A 158 14.61 12.17 3.51
CA PRO A 158 15.09 10.85 3.07
C PRO A 158 16.53 10.52 3.50
N ASP A 159 17.34 11.53 3.84
CA ASP A 159 18.77 11.38 4.17
C ASP A 159 19.01 11.09 5.66
N GLN A 160 18.00 11.26 6.52
CA GLN A 160 18.04 10.79 7.89
C GLN A 160 17.82 9.28 7.96
N GLN A 161 18.80 8.55 8.52
CA GLN A 161 18.73 7.09 8.60
C GLN A 161 17.90 6.56 9.79
N ASP A 162 17.64 7.40 10.80
CA ASP A 162 17.00 6.99 12.06
C ASP A 162 15.74 7.80 12.39
N GLY A 163 14.65 7.08 12.69
CA GLY A 163 13.40 7.65 13.19
C GLY A 163 12.28 7.79 12.14
N PHE A 164 11.12 8.27 12.57
CA PHE A 164 9.97 8.61 11.72
C PHE A 164 9.31 9.88 12.27
N ASP A 165 8.90 10.79 11.39
CA ASP A 165 8.13 11.97 11.78
C ASP A 165 6.71 11.57 12.22
N TYR A 166 6.14 10.58 11.53
CA TYR A 166 4.85 10.01 11.84
C TYR A 166 4.74 8.56 11.37
N ILE A 167 3.85 7.82 12.02
CA ILE A 167 3.56 6.41 11.71
C ILE A 167 2.08 6.27 11.40
N ILE A 168 1.77 5.51 10.35
CA ILE A 168 0.41 5.14 9.99
C ILE A 168 0.24 3.64 10.23
N GLY A 169 -0.75 3.29 11.05
CA GLY A 169 -1.25 1.93 11.23
C GLY A 169 -2.61 1.78 10.55
N ILE A 170 -2.77 0.77 9.71
CA ILE A 170 -4.05 0.39 9.11
C ILE A 170 -4.36 -1.03 9.52
N GLU A 171 -5.39 -1.19 10.33
CA GLU A 171 -5.92 -2.49 10.74
C GLU A 171 -7.24 -2.71 10.03
N SER A 172 -7.41 -3.85 9.40
CA SER A 172 -8.61 -4.19 8.65
C SER A 172 -9.27 -5.43 9.23
N ARG A 173 -10.60 -5.49 9.13
CA ARG A 173 -11.43 -6.61 9.57
C ARG A 173 -12.46 -6.95 8.50
N ILE A 174 -12.71 -8.25 8.33
CA ILE A 174 -13.80 -8.78 7.51
C ILE A 174 -14.87 -9.33 8.44
N PHE A 175 -16.09 -8.77 8.36
CA PHE A 175 -17.27 -9.24 9.05
C PHE A 175 -17.90 -10.39 8.25
N LYS A 176 -18.32 -11.45 8.95
CA LYS A 176 -19.06 -12.54 8.32
C LYS A 176 -20.52 -12.10 8.18
N GLU A 177 -21.06 -12.20 6.96
CA GLU A 177 -22.50 -12.13 6.64
C GLU A 177 -23.22 -10.81 6.94
N ILE A 178 -22.54 -9.80 7.49
CA ILE A 178 -23.14 -8.52 7.88
C ILE A 178 -22.30 -7.35 7.34
N THR A 179 -22.98 -6.31 6.88
CA THR A 179 -22.39 -4.98 6.65
C THR A 179 -22.60 -4.18 7.93
N PRO A 180 -21.55 -3.92 8.72
CA PRO A 180 -21.71 -3.18 9.97
C PRO A 180 -22.05 -1.72 9.68
N THR A 181 -22.75 -1.09 10.61
CA THR A 181 -22.82 0.37 10.70
C THR A 181 -21.50 0.95 11.23
N VAL A 182 -21.25 2.25 11.02
CA VAL A 182 -20.05 2.93 11.55
C VAL A 182 -19.94 2.82 13.06
N ALA A 183 -21.05 2.91 13.77
CA ALA A 183 -21.08 2.76 15.21
C ALA A 183 -20.70 1.34 15.65
N GLU A 184 -21.27 0.30 15.02
CA GLU A 184 -20.95 -1.10 15.33
C GLU A 184 -19.48 -1.42 15.01
N ALA A 185 -18.99 -0.96 13.86
CA ALA A 185 -17.58 -1.15 13.49
C ALA A 185 -16.65 -0.48 14.51
N PHE A 186 -16.93 0.77 14.89
CA PHE A 186 -16.12 1.51 15.87
C PHE A 186 -16.13 0.83 17.25
N GLN A 187 -17.30 0.44 17.76
CA GLN A 187 -17.41 -0.31 19.01
C GLN A 187 -16.58 -1.60 18.95
N SER A 188 -16.68 -2.33 17.84
CA SER A 188 -15.95 -3.58 17.65
C SER A 188 -14.42 -3.41 17.63
N TRP A 189 -13.92 -2.22 17.30
CA TRP A 189 -12.50 -1.87 17.37
C TRP A 189 -12.08 -1.50 18.79
N ILE A 190 -12.88 -0.68 19.50
CA ILE A 190 -12.62 -0.34 20.91
C ILE A 190 -12.45 -1.60 21.77
N PHE A 191 -13.32 -2.59 21.60
CA PHE A 191 -13.21 -3.85 22.35
C PHE A 191 -11.91 -4.64 22.04
N GLU A 192 -11.39 -4.58 20.81
CA GLU A 192 -10.16 -5.32 20.44
C GLU A 192 -8.88 -4.58 20.85
N THR A 193 -8.88 -3.24 20.77
CA THR A 193 -7.71 -2.43 21.11
C THR A 193 -7.56 -2.19 22.62
N GLY A 194 -8.54 -2.64 23.42
CA GLY A 194 -8.66 -2.34 24.85
C GLY A 194 -9.35 -0.99 25.07
N MET A 195 -9.81 -0.72 26.31
CA MET A 195 -10.30 0.61 26.70
C MET A 195 -9.14 1.60 26.57
N ASP A 196 -9.02 2.18 25.39
CA ASP A 196 -8.01 3.17 25.04
C ASP A 196 -8.16 4.37 25.98
N THR A 197 -7.06 4.76 26.64
CA THR A 197 -6.94 6.00 27.42
C THR A 197 -6.96 7.25 26.53
N LEU A 198 -7.05 7.07 25.21
CA LEU A 198 -7.11 8.12 24.21
C LEU A 198 -8.32 9.04 24.40
N GLN A 199 -8.03 10.34 24.52
CA GLN A 199 -9.03 11.38 24.34
C GLN A 199 -9.32 11.53 22.85
N ARG A 200 -10.60 11.58 22.50
CA ARG A 200 -11.10 11.66 21.12
C ARG A 200 -11.96 12.90 20.95
N GLU A 201 -11.64 13.71 19.96
CA GLU A 201 -12.48 14.81 19.49
C GLU A 201 -12.97 14.49 18.09
N GLU A 202 -14.29 14.45 17.88
CA GLU A 202 -14.87 14.13 16.57
C GLU A 202 -14.59 15.23 15.56
N ILE A 203 -14.01 14.86 14.42
CA ILE A 203 -13.74 15.77 13.29
C ILE A 203 -14.79 15.61 12.20
N LEU A 204 -15.21 14.36 11.95
CA LEU A 204 -16.12 14.02 10.88
C LEU A 204 -16.84 12.71 11.21
N LYS A 205 -18.13 12.66 10.89
CA LYS A 205 -18.93 11.44 10.95
C LYS A 205 -19.94 11.42 9.82
N ASP A 206 -20.00 10.31 9.12
CA ASP A 206 -21.00 9.99 8.11
C ASP A 206 -21.35 8.49 8.16
N ASP A 207 -22.20 8.03 7.24
CA ASP A 207 -22.68 6.63 7.20
C ASP A 207 -21.59 5.60 6.87
N ARG A 208 -20.43 6.04 6.37
CA ARG A 208 -19.34 5.17 5.93
C ARG A 208 -18.06 5.35 6.73
N ARG A 209 -17.93 6.44 7.49
CA ARG A 209 -16.74 6.69 8.30
C ARG A 209 -16.99 7.58 9.50
N ILE A 210 -16.11 7.45 10.48
CA ILE A 210 -15.95 8.37 11.60
C ILE A 210 -14.47 8.66 11.78
N ILE A 211 -14.11 9.92 12.01
CA ILE A 211 -12.74 10.40 12.15
C ILE A 211 -12.65 11.26 13.41
N PHE A 212 -11.62 10.99 14.20
CA PHE A 212 -11.30 11.69 15.43
C PHE A 212 -9.90 12.31 15.37
N LYS A 213 -9.74 13.45 16.03
CA LYS A 213 -8.45 13.85 16.59
C LYS A 213 -8.23 13.02 17.84
N ILE A 214 -7.04 12.44 17.99
CA ILE A 214 -6.70 11.64 19.16
C ILE A 214 -5.50 12.23 19.90
N LYS A 215 -5.53 12.14 21.22
CA LYS A 215 -4.43 12.54 22.10
C LYS A 215 -4.28 11.54 23.24
N TYR A 216 -3.02 11.18 23.55
CA TYR A 216 -2.71 10.45 24.77
C TYR A 216 -2.64 11.43 25.95
N PRO A 217 -3.40 11.21 27.04
CA PRO A 217 -3.33 12.08 28.22
C PRO A 217 -1.94 12.08 28.86
N ASP A 218 -1.33 10.90 28.93
CA ASP A 218 -0.09 10.65 29.69
C ASP A 218 1.16 10.47 28.79
N ALA A 219 1.05 10.77 27.50
CA ALA A 219 2.17 10.64 26.57
C ALA A 219 2.21 11.79 25.54
N PRO A 220 3.39 12.20 25.06
CA PRO A 220 3.53 13.32 24.13
C PRO A 220 3.19 12.90 22.69
N PHE A 221 2.15 12.09 22.52
CA PHE A 221 1.71 11.57 21.23
C PHE A 221 0.26 11.97 20.98
N GLN A 222 0.02 12.35 19.73
CA GLN A 222 -1.29 12.69 19.24
C GLN A 222 -1.39 12.35 17.76
N GLY A 223 -2.57 12.54 17.19
CA GLY A 223 -2.82 11.92 15.91
C GLY A 223 -4.24 12.07 15.40
N PHE A 224 -4.54 11.18 14.48
CA PHE A 224 -5.87 10.99 13.94
C PHE A 224 -6.24 9.51 13.97
N GLU A 225 -7.48 9.22 14.30
CA GLU A 225 -8.07 7.88 14.22
C GLU A 225 -9.29 7.93 13.31
N GLY A 226 -9.42 6.96 12.43
CA GLY A 226 -10.56 6.86 11.53
C GLY A 226 -11.02 5.43 11.40
N VAL A 227 -12.33 5.21 11.47
CA VAL A 227 -12.95 3.94 11.09
C VAL A 227 -13.70 4.14 9.80
N PHE A 228 -13.39 3.31 8.81
CA PHE A 228 -13.95 3.35 7.46
C PHE A 228 -14.62 2.02 7.14
N ILE A 229 -15.77 2.06 6.46
CA ILE A 229 -16.54 0.87 6.11
C ILE A 229 -16.63 0.72 4.59
N SER A 230 -16.55 -0.52 4.14
CA SER A 230 -16.81 -0.92 2.75
C SER A 230 -17.40 -2.31 2.71
N LYS A 231 -18.69 -2.43 2.36
CA LYS A 231 -19.42 -3.70 2.38
C LYS A 231 -19.25 -4.36 3.76
N ASN A 232 -18.87 -5.63 3.80
CA ASN A 232 -18.59 -6.36 5.04
C ASN A 232 -17.17 -6.13 5.60
N LYS A 233 -16.48 -5.04 5.24
CA LYS A 233 -15.12 -4.74 5.69
C LYS A 233 -15.10 -3.45 6.51
N SER A 234 -14.25 -3.42 7.52
CA SER A 234 -13.91 -2.19 8.25
C SER A 234 -12.41 -2.01 8.31
N HIS A 235 -11.97 -0.76 8.24
CA HIS A 235 -10.58 -0.34 8.35
C HIS A 235 -10.46 0.68 9.46
N LEU A 236 -9.64 0.38 10.46
CA LEU A 236 -9.17 1.30 11.48
C LEU A 236 -7.83 1.88 11.01
N VAL A 237 -7.81 3.17 10.77
CA VAL A 237 -6.60 3.92 10.40
C VAL A 237 -6.20 4.77 11.59
N ARG A 238 -4.94 4.65 12.03
CA ARG A 238 -4.36 5.47 13.10
C ARG A 238 -3.10 6.12 12.58
N ILE A 239 -3.02 7.44 12.68
CA ILE A 239 -1.84 8.23 12.35
C ILE A 239 -1.32 8.79 13.66
N PHE A 240 -0.07 8.52 14.00
CA PHE A 240 0.57 8.99 15.22
C PHE A 240 1.79 9.84 14.92
N TYR A 241 1.94 10.92 15.67
CA TYR A 241 3.11 11.80 15.63
C TYR A 241 3.35 12.41 17.02
N HIS A 242 4.56 12.90 17.26
CA HIS A 242 4.93 13.54 18.52
C HIS A 242 4.32 14.95 18.60
N SER A 243 3.82 15.36 19.77
CA SER A 243 3.08 16.62 19.93
C SER A 243 3.86 17.88 19.49
N SER A 244 5.18 17.86 19.57
CA SER A 244 6.03 18.96 19.08
C SER A 244 5.94 19.20 17.57
N LEU A 245 5.48 18.22 16.79
CA LEU A 245 5.35 18.32 15.33
C LEU A 245 3.97 18.81 14.88
N GLU A 246 3.07 19.18 15.80
CA GLU A 246 1.70 19.55 15.49
C GLU A 246 1.57 20.68 14.48
N GLN A 247 2.29 21.79 14.71
CA GLN A 247 2.24 22.95 13.83
C GLN A 247 2.69 22.61 12.40
N LYS A 248 3.60 21.63 12.25
CA LYS A 248 4.13 21.19 10.95
C LYS A 248 3.18 20.21 10.25
N LEU A 249 2.62 19.25 10.98
CA LEU A 249 1.98 18.06 10.39
C LEU A 249 0.45 18.06 10.45
N ASN A 250 -0.18 18.88 11.31
CA ASN A 250 -1.60 18.70 11.65
C ASN A 250 -2.54 18.71 10.43
N GLU A 251 -2.47 19.74 9.58
CA GLU A 251 -3.38 19.83 8.42
C GLU A 251 -3.06 18.77 7.36
N ASP A 252 -1.77 18.48 7.12
CA ASP A 252 -1.37 17.47 6.15
C ASP A 252 -1.85 16.05 6.56
N LEU A 253 -1.71 15.70 7.84
CA LEU A 253 -2.16 14.39 8.35
C LEU A 253 -3.69 14.30 8.42
N LYS A 254 -4.37 15.41 8.71
CA LYS A 254 -5.83 15.53 8.66
C LYS A 254 -6.34 15.30 7.23
N ASP A 255 -5.66 15.84 6.24
CA ASP A 255 -5.98 15.62 4.84
C ASP A 255 -5.71 14.19 4.41
N ILE A 256 -4.60 13.57 4.86
CA ILE A 256 -4.31 12.15 4.58
C ILE A 256 -5.44 11.25 5.10
N ILE A 257 -5.87 11.41 6.36
CA ILE A 257 -6.93 10.56 6.91
C ILE A 257 -8.29 10.82 6.26
N LYS A 258 -8.62 12.07 5.93
CA LYS A 258 -9.86 12.41 5.21
C LYS A 258 -9.89 11.85 3.79
N ASN A 259 -8.73 11.72 3.16
CA ASN A 259 -8.57 11.18 1.80
C ASN A 259 -8.32 9.67 1.77
N PHE A 260 -8.36 8.97 2.91
CA PHE A 260 -8.42 7.52 2.92
C PHE A 260 -9.69 7.05 2.23
N LYS A 261 -9.53 6.18 1.24
CA LYS A 261 -10.63 5.70 0.38
C LYS A 261 -10.80 4.21 0.53
N THR A 262 -12.05 3.78 0.59
CA THR A 262 -12.41 2.40 0.29
C THR A 262 -12.76 2.30 -1.19
N ILE A 263 -12.10 1.38 -1.90
CA ILE A 263 -12.31 1.10 -3.31
C ILE A 263 -13.46 0.09 -3.39
N GLN A 264 -14.40 0.29 -4.31
CA GLN A 264 -15.59 -0.57 -4.44
C GLN A 264 -15.41 -1.72 -5.42
#